data_AF-A0A7X0D0T8-F1
#
_entry.id   AF-A0A7X0D0T8-F1
#
_cell.length_a   1.000
_cell.length_b   1.000
_cell.length_c   1.000
_cell.angle_alpha   90.00
_cell.angle_beta   90.00
_cell.angle_gamma   90.00
#
_symmetry.space_group_name_H-M   'P 1'
#
loop_
_entity.id
_entity.type
_entity.pdbx_description
1 polymer ?
#
loop_
_entity_poly.entity_id
_entity_poly.type
_entity_poly.pdbx_seq_one_letter_code
_entity_poly.pdbx_strand_id
1 'polypeptide(L)'
;MSTDLTRIRNAGWTLWDPIGLKDGAQPPEEAVDEYDSYLLQVIDMLRHGEPVEMAIDFLMEIESEHMALGPQPDARDRATETVEALQELA
;
A
#
# COMPACT_ATOMS: atom_id res chain seq x y z
N MET A 1 -12.40 -10.65 -12.87
CA MET A 1 -11.29 -9.79 -13.29
C MET A 1 -10.08 -10.22 -12.48
N SER A 2 -9.02 -10.74 -13.12
CA SER A 2 -7.82 -11.13 -12.38
C SER A 2 -7.07 -9.89 -11.97
N THR A 3 -7.17 -9.54 -10.69
CA THR A 3 -6.30 -8.58 -10.03
C THR A 3 -4.84 -8.85 -10.39
N ASP A 4 -4.17 -7.93 -11.08
CA ASP A 4 -2.77 -8.10 -11.47
C ASP A 4 -1.87 -7.81 -10.26
N LEU A 5 -1.60 -8.87 -9.48
CA LEU A 5 -0.79 -8.80 -8.26
C LEU A 5 0.59 -8.16 -8.50
N THR A 6 1.13 -8.31 -9.71
CA THR A 6 2.41 -7.69 -10.08
C THR A 6 2.32 -6.16 -10.07
N ARG A 7 1.23 -5.60 -10.60
CA ARG A 7 1.02 -4.14 -10.64
C ARG A 7 0.77 -3.58 -9.25
N ILE A 8 0.00 -4.29 -8.44
CA ILE A 8 -0.29 -3.92 -7.06
C ILE A 8 1.00 -3.88 -6.24
N ARG A 9 1.81 -4.94 -6.33
CA ARG A 9 3.14 -4.96 -5.70
C ARG A 9 4.01 -3.80 -6.14
N ASN A 10 4.08 -3.55 -7.45
CA ASN A 10 4.86 -2.43 -7.96
C ASN A 10 4.39 -1.09 -7.39
N ALA A 11 3.09 -0.87 -7.23
CA ALA A 11 2.56 0.34 -6.59
C ALA A 11 2.99 0.43 -5.12
N GLY A 12 2.77 -0.63 -4.33
CA GLY A 12 3.16 -0.65 -2.92
C GLY A 12 4.67 -0.44 -2.70
N TRP A 13 5.51 -1.12 -3.47
CA TRP A 13 6.97 -0.99 -3.40
C TRP A 13 7.53 0.31 -3.98
N THR A 14 6.73 1.09 -4.71
CA THR A 14 7.19 2.35 -5.32
C THR A 14 6.68 3.57 -4.56
N LEU A 15 5.46 3.51 -4.04
CA LEU A 15 4.76 4.65 -3.47
C LEU A 15 4.63 4.57 -1.95
N TRP A 16 4.49 3.36 -1.39
CA TRP A 16 4.17 3.21 0.03
C TRP A 16 5.40 2.90 0.89
N ASP A 17 6.18 1.86 0.54
CA ASP A 17 7.31 1.25 1.29
C ASP A 17 7.72 1.98 2.60
N PRO A 18 6.89 1.89 3.66
CA PRO A 18 7.04 2.74 4.84
C PRO A 18 8.20 2.32 5.74
N ILE A 19 8.59 1.05 5.68
CA ILE A 19 9.72 0.49 6.44
C ILE A 19 11.04 0.76 5.68
N GLY A 20 10.99 1.16 4.41
CA GLY A 20 12.17 1.37 3.58
C GLY A 20 12.96 0.09 3.35
N LEU A 21 12.25 -1.04 3.18
CA LEU A 21 12.88 -2.36 2.99
C LEU A 21 13.51 -2.51 1.62
N LYS A 22 13.11 -1.68 0.65
CA LYS A 22 13.63 -1.75 -0.70
C LYS A 22 15.09 -1.28 -0.75
N ASP A 23 16.00 -2.20 -1.02
CA ASP A 23 17.40 -1.86 -1.32
C ASP A 23 17.53 -1.45 -2.80
N GLY A 24 17.39 -0.16 -3.06
CA GLY A 24 17.47 0.40 -4.41
C GLY A 24 16.20 0.19 -5.23
N ALA A 25 16.28 -0.58 -6.32
CA ALA A 25 15.18 -0.72 -7.28
C ALA A 25 14.29 -1.95 -7.05
N GLN A 26 14.69 -2.88 -6.20
CA GLN A 26 14.03 -4.18 -6.05
C GLN A 26 13.69 -4.48 -4.58
N PRO A 27 12.55 -5.13 -4.32
CA PRO A 27 12.23 -5.64 -2.99
C PRO A 27 13.16 -6.80 -2.60
N PRO A 28 13.38 -7.04 -1.29
CA PRO A 28 14.11 -8.22 -0.82
C PRO A 28 13.44 -9.52 -1.27
N GLU A 29 14.21 -10.52 -1.70
CA GLU A 29 13.66 -11.80 -2.18
C GLU A 29 12.82 -12.52 -1.11
N GLU A 30 13.18 -12.37 0.16
CA GLU A 30 12.48 -12.95 1.31
C GLU A 30 11.21 -12.22 1.74
N ALA A 31 10.98 -11.00 1.22
CA ALA A 31 9.88 -10.13 1.66
C ALA A 31 9.07 -9.57 0.48
N VAL A 32 9.13 -10.17 -0.72
CA VAL A 32 8.49 -9.64 -1.94
C VAL A 32 6.99 -9.39 -1.76
N ASP A 33 6.33 -10.19 -0.94
CA ASP A 33 4.90 -10.18 -0.65
C ASP A 33 4.53 -9.48 0.67
N GLU A 34 5.49 -8.84 1.36
CA GLU A 34 5.30 -8.19 2.66
C GLU A 34 4.09 -7.24 2.70
N TYR A 35 3.85 -6.53 1.58
CA TYR A 35 2.78 -5.55 1.47
C TYR A 35 1.51 -6.09 0.79
N ASP A 36 1.52 -7.31 0.25
CA ASP A 36 0.44 -7.84 -0.58
C ASP A 36 -0.91 -7.83 0.12
N SER A 37 -0.95 -8.28 1.38
CA SER A 37 -2.18 -8.41 2.15
C SER A 37 -2.88 -7.05 2.35
N TYR A 38 -2.11 -6.02 2.68
CA TYR A 38 -2.62 -4.66 2.89
C TYR A 38 -3.10 -4.03 1.57
N LEU A 39 -2.32 -4.20 0.50
CA LEU A 39 -2.68 -3.63 -0.81
C LEU A 39 -3.89 -4.34 -1.42
N LEU A 40 -4.02 -5.65 -1.22
CA LEU A 40 -5.21 -6.41 -1.63
C LEU A 40 -6.44 -6.00 -0.83
N GLN A 41 -6.29 -5.70 0.46
CA GLN A 41 -7.38 -5.16 1.28
C GLN A 41 -7.84 -3.80 0.76
N VAL A 42 -6.92 -2.91 0.38
CA VAL A 42 -7.27 -1.62 -0.25
C VAL A 42 -8.03 -1.84 -1.56
N ILE A 43 -7.56 -2.74 -2.43
CA ILE A 43 -8.26 -3.08 -3.67
C ILE A 43 -9.68 -3.61 -3.39
N ASP A 44 -9.83 -4.44 -2.36
CA ASP A 44 -11.14 -4.96 -1.97
C ASP A 44 -12.08 -3.83 -1.50
N MET A 45 -11.59 -2.92 -0.66
CA MET A 45 -12.35 -1.73 -0.22
C MET A 45 -12.80 -0.88 -1.42
N LEU A 46 -11.89 -0.59 -2.34
CA LEU A 46 -12.17 0.22 -3.54
C LEU A 46 -13.22 -0.45 -4.45
N ARG A 47 -13.14 -1.78 -4.63
CA ARG A 47 -14.11 -2.54 -5.44
C ARG A 47 -15.50 -2.59 -4.83
N HIS A 48 -15.58 -2.60 -3.51
CA HIS A 48 -16.86 -2.56 -2.78
C HIS A 48 -17.46 -1.14 -2.72
N GLY A 49 -16.78 -0.14 -3.27
CA GLY A 49 -17.25 1.24 -3.30
C GLY A 49 -17.08 1.97 -1.97
N GLU A 50 -16.17 1.48 -1.11
CA GLU A 50 -15.79 2.21 0.10
C GLU A 50 -15.14 3.56 -0.26
N PRO A 51 -15.29 4.59 0.60
CA PRO A 51 -14.64 5.87 0.39
C PRO A 51 -13.12 5.75 0.26
N VAL A 52 -12.53 6.46 -0.70
CA VAL A 52 -11.06 6.54 -0.88
C VAL A 52 -10.34 6.95 0.41
N GLU A 53 -10.94 7.87 1.18
CA GLU A 53 -10.40 8.32 2.47
C GLU A 53 -10.27 7.16 3.48
N MET A 54 -11.21 6.20 3.49
CA MET A 54 -11.10 5.03 4.36
C MET A 54 -9.93 4.11 3.95
N ALA A 55 -9.65 3.98 2.66
CA ALA A 55 -8.50 3.21 2.19
C ALA A 55 -7.16 3.88 2.54
N ILE A 56 -7.12 5.23 2.50
CA ILE A 56 -5.94 6.01 2.92
C ILE A 56 -5.72 5.85 4.42
N ASP A 57 -6.78 6.03 5.23
CA ASP A 57 -6.70 5.90 6.67
C ASP A 57 -6.32 4.47 7.09
N PHE A 58 -6.75 3.44 6.34
CA PHE A 58 -6.31 2.07 6.54
C PHE A 58 -4.79 1.90 6.37
N LEU A 59 -4.19 2.42 5.29
CA LEU A 59 -2.73 2.32 5.11
C LEU A 59 -1.97 3.12 6.18
N MET A 60 -2.51 4.27 6.60
CA MET A 60 -1.95 5.03 7.72
C MET A 60 -1.97 4.25 9.03
N GLU A 61 -3.06 3.54 9.33
CA GLU A 61 -3.18 2.69 10.53
C GLU A 61 -2.19 1.53 10.50
N ILE A 62 -2.03 0.87 9.34
CA ILE A 62 -1.02 -0.18 9.18
C ILE A 62 0.38 0.37 9.45
N GLU A 63 0.72 1.54 8.88
CA GLU A 63 2.02 2.17 9.10
C GLU A 63 2.27 2.54 10.56
N SER A 64 1.31 3.21 11.21
CA SER A 64 1.51 3.75 12.56
C SER A 64 1.37 2.69 13.64
N GLU A 65 0.36 1.83 13.55
CA GLU A 65 0.00 0.86 14.59
C GLU A 65 0.61 -0.51 14.33
N HIS A 66 0.42 -1.06 13.12
CA HIS A 66 0.86 -2.43 12.83
C HIS A 66 2.39 -2.50 12.66
N MET A 67 2.98 -1.55 11.95
CA MET A 67 4.43 -1.47 11.74
C MET A 67 5.15 -0.69 12.86
N ALA A 68 4.39 -0.11 13.80
CA ALA A 68 4.90 0.64 14.95
C ALA A 68 5.88 1.78 14.57
N LEU A 69 5.72 2.36 13.38
CA LEU A 69 6.57 3.45 12.89
C LEU A 69 6.17 4.81 13.48
N GLY A 70 5.01 4.89 14.12
CA GLY A 70 4.42 6.14 14.59
C GLY A 70 4.05 7.09 13.44
N PRO A 71 3.64 8.33 13.74
CA PRO A 71 3.24 9.28 12.70
C PRO A 71 4.46 9.80 11.94
N GLN A 72 4.57 9.45 10.66
CA GLN A 72 5.54 10.03 9.73
C GLN A 72 4.91 11.24 9.01
N PRO A 73 5.67 12.33 8.77
CA PRO A 73 5.13 13.55 8.18
C PRO A 73 4.63 13.37 6.74
N ASP A 74 5.16 12.38 6.02
CA ASP A 74 4.83 12.05 4.63
C ASP A 74 3.96 10.78 4.50
N ALA A 75 3.58 10.15 5.62
CA ALA A 75 2.75 8.94 5.65
C ALA A 75 1.46 9.11 4.85
N ARG A 76 0.78 10.23 5.06
CA ARG A 76 -0.50 10.52 4.41
C ARG A 76 -0.34 10.74 2.91
N ASP A 77 0.74 11.40 2.48
CA ASP A 77 1.01 11.65 1.07
C ASP A 77 1.32 10.31 0.36
N ARG A 78 2.20 9.47 0.93
CA ARG A 78 2.49 8.12 0.41
C ARG A 78 1.24 7.23 0.35
N ALA A 79 0.43 7.23 1.41
CA ALA A 79 -0.82 6.48 1.45
C ALA A 79 -1.81 6.97 0.38
N THR A 80 -1.92 8.29 0.18
CA THR A 80 -2.78 8.88 -0.85
C THR A 80 -2.35 8.47 -2.25
N GLU A 81 -1.08 8.67 -2.61
CA GLU A 81 -0.55 8.29 -3.92
C GLU A 81 -0.72 6.79 -4.19
N THR A 82 -0.53 5.96 -3.17
CA THR A 82 -0.72 4.51 -3.26
C THR A 82 -2.17 4.15 -3.55
N VAL A 83 -3.13 4.72 -2.80
CA VAL A 83 -4.55 4.44 -3.00
C VAL A 83 -5.04 4.91 -4.36
N GLU A 84 -4.61 6.09 -4.82
CA GLU A 84 -4.92 6.59 -6.17
C GLU A 84 -4.40 5.63 -7.24
N ALA A 85 -3.17 5.13 -7.11
CA ALA A 85 -2.62 4.14 -8.03
C ALA A 85 -3.37 2.80 -8.00
N LEU A 86 -3.82 2.37 -6.82
CA LEU A 86 -4.62 1.14 -6.65
C LEU A 86 -6.06 1.29 -7.17
N GLN A 87 -6.62 2.49 -7.14
CA GLN A 87 -7.96 2.77 -7.67
C GLN A 87 -8.05 2.52 -9.18
N GLU A 88 -6.98 2.80 -9.92
CA GLU A 88 -6.88 2.47 -11.36
C GLU A 88 -6.78 0.94 -11.63
N LEU A 89 -6.57 0.13 -10.58
CA LEU A 89 -6.40 -1.33 -10.66
C LEU A 89 -7.59 -2.11 -10.05
N ALA A 90 -8.50 -1.42 -9.36
CA ALA A 90 -9.69 -1.97 -8.72
C ALA A 90 -10.77 -2.31 -9.75
#